data_AF-A0AA89BQ85-F1
#
_entry.id   AF-A0AA89BQ85-F1
#
_cell.length_a   1.000
_cell.length_b   1.000
_cell.length_c   1.000
_cell.angle_alpha   90.00
_cell.angle_beta   90.00
_cell.angle_gamma   90.00
#
_symmetry.space_group_name_H-M   'P 1'
#
loop_
_entity.id
_entity.type
_entity.pdbx_description
1 polymer ?
#
loop_
_entity_poly.entity_id
_entity_poly.type
_entity_poly.pdbx_seq_one_letter_code
_entity_poly.pdbx_strand_id
1 'polypeptide(L)' 'MMENAKWREEQRTRNVKHYADQDRKEEQELKAAKGADFLNPLMSGHAERSTVEDRIKRNKYNIQRSNTDIDRGFLKK' A
#
# COMPACT_ATOMS: atom_id res chain seq x y z
N MET A 1 5.51 33.44 42.98
CA MET A 1 5.34 31.97 42.97
C MET A 1 4.16 31.48 42.12
N MET A 2 2.99 32.14 42.13
CA MET A 2 1.82 31.71 41.32
C MET A 2 1.92 31.99 39.81
N GLU A 3 2.67 33.01 39.41
CA GLU A 3 2.82 33.40 37.99
C GLU A 3 3.54 32.33 37.18
N ASN A 4 4.63 31.77 37.71
CA ASN A 4 5.32 30.62 37.10
C ASN A 4 4.44 29.37 37.02
N ALA A 5 3.49 29.19 37.96
CA ALA A 5 2.57 28.06 37.93
C ALA A 5 1.54 28.22 36.80
N LYS A 6 1.00 29.42 36.60
CA LYS A 6 0.11 29.75 35.47
C LYS A 6 0.82 29.56 34.13
N TRP A 7 2.05 30.06 34.01
CA TRP A 7 2.84 29.91 32.80
C TRP A 7 3.09 28.44 32.43
N ARG A 8 3.43 27.59 33.41
CA ARG A 8 3.62 26.15 33.13
C ARG A 8 2.33 25.47 32.70
N GLU A 9 1.20 25.84 33.27
CA GLU A 9 -0.10 25.28 32.90
C GLU A 9 -0.50 25.67 31.47
N GLU A 10 -0.26 26.93 31.09
CA GLU A 10 -0.46 27.41 29.71
C GLU A 10 0.45 26.69 28.71
N GLN A 11 1.73 26.49 29.05
CA GLN A 11 2.64 25.73 28.19
C GLN A 11 2.22 24.26 28.07
N ARG A 12 1.82 23.63 29.17
CA ARG A 12 1.34 22.25 29.18
C ARG A 12 0.12 22.07 28.29
N THR A 13 -0.89 22.93 28.47
CA THR A 13 -2.12 22.85 27.68
C THR A 13 -1.87 23.10 26.20
N ARG A 14 -0.97 24.02 25.85
CA ARG A 14 -0.54 24.23 24.46
C ARG A 14 0.15 23.01 23.87
N ASN A 15 1.08 22.40 24.60
CA ASN A 15 1.83 21.24 24.13
C ASN A 15 0.93 20.01 23.97
N VAL A 16 0.05 19.75 24.93
CA VAL A 16 -0.92 18.65 24.85
C VAL A 16 -1.82 18.79 23.62
N LYS A 17 -2.34 20.00 23.37
CA LYS A 17 -3.13 20.26 22.15
C LYS A 17 -2.32 20.04 20.88
N HIS A 18 -1.08 20.52 20.86
CA HIS A 18 -0.20 20.37 19.70
C HIS A 18 0.06 18.90 19.35
N TYR A 19 0.44 18.09 20.35
CA TYR A 19 0.69 16.66 20.14
C TYR A 19 -0.59 15.90 19.76
N ALA A 20 -1.73 16.20 20.39
CA ALA A 20 -3.00 15.58 20.01
C ALA A 20 -3.41 15.90 18.55
N ASP A 21 -3.16 17.14 18.09
CA ASP A 21 -3.41 17.51 16.69
C ASP A 21 -2.42 16.86 15.72
N GLN A 22 -1.16 16.66 16.12
CA GLN A 22 -0.17 15.92 15.34
C GLN A 22 -0.55 14.46 15.19
N ASP A 23 -0.90 13.79 16.30
CA ASP A 23 -1.32 12.39 16.29
C ASP A 23 -2.55 12.19 15.38
N ARG A 24 -3.51 13.11 15.46
CA ARG A 24 -4.70 13.07 14.59
C ARG A 24 -4.36 13.23 13.11
N LYS A 25 -3.40 14.11 12.76
CA LYS A 25 -2.94 14.28 11.38
C LYS A 25 -2.22 13.04 10.89
N GLU A 26 -1.32 12.49 11.69
CA GLU A 26 -0.60 11.27 11.34
C GLU A 26 -1.57 10.09 11.15
N GLU A 27 -2.59 9.95 12.00
CA GLU A 27 -3.62 8.92 11.83
C GLU A 27 -4.41 9.10 10.52
N GLN A 28 -4.70 10.34 10.13
CA GLN A 28 -5.38 10.65 8.85
C GLN A 28 -4.47 10.33 7.65
N GLU A 29 -3.19 10.68 7.72
CA GLU A 29 -2.20 10.37 6.69
C GLU A 29 -1.99 8.86 6.56
N LEU A 30 -1.88 8.15 7.69
CA LEU A 30 -1.79 6.69 7.72
C LEU A 30 -3.07 6.03 7.18
N LYS A 31 -4.26 6.58 7.46
CA LYS A 31 -5.52 6.10 6.87
C LYS A 31 -5.56 6.32 5.37
N ALA A 32 -5.07 7.46 4.88
CA ALA A 32 -4.94 7.72 3.44
C ALA A 32 -3.89 6.80 2.78
N ALA A 33 -2.77 6.54 3.44
CA ALA A 33 -1.69 5.70 2.93
C ALA A 33 -1.99 4.18 3.03
N LYS A 34 -2.77 3.75 4.02
CA LYS A 34 -3.24 2.35 4.18
C LYS A 34 -4.39 1.98 3.24
N GLY A 35 -4.87 2.91 2.41
CA GLY A 35 -5.76 2.57 1.31
C GLY A 35 -5.14 1.47 0.45
N ALA A 36 -5.98 0.62 -0.14
CA ALA A 36 -5.57 -0.46 -1.06
C ALA A 36 -4.69 0.00 -2.24
N ASP A 37 -4.50 1.31 -2.38
CA ASP A 37 -3.62 1.98 -3.31
C ASP A 37 -2.12 1.83 -3.03
N PHE A 38 -1.66 1.20 -1.95
CA PHE A 38 -0.22 0.92 -1.84
C PHE A 38 0.26 -0.10 -2.89
N LEU A 39 -0.63 -1.03 -3.28
CA LEU A 39 -0.31 -2.10 -4.22
C LEU A 39 -0.30 -1.58 -5.67
N ASN A 40 -1.11 -0.56 -5.97
CA ASN A 40 -1.27 -0.01 -7.32
C ASN A 40 0.04 0.58 -7.89
N PRO A 41 0.79 1.46 -7.20
CA PRO A 41 2.09 1.95 -7.62
C PRO A 41 3.14 0.83 -7.76
N LEU A 42 3.12 -0.13 -6.84
CA LEU A 42 4.03 -1.28 -6.88
C LEU A 42 3.77 -2.16 -8.11
N MET A 43 2.50 -2.45 -8.42
CA MET A 43 2.12 -3.20 -9.61
C MET A 43 2.39 -2.42 -10.90
N SER A 44 2.11 -1.11 -10.93
CA SER A 44 2.43 -0.25 -12.09
C SER A 44 3.93 -0.21 -12.36
N GLY A 45 4.75 0.05 -11.33
CA GLY A 45 6.21 0.07 -11.46
C GLY A 45 6.78 -1.29 -11.86
N HIS A 46 6.19 -2.40 -11.40
CA HIS A 46 6.55 -3.74 -11.84
C HIS A 46 6.18 -3.98 -13.31
N ALA A 47 5.00 -3.53 -13.74
CA ALA A 47 4.55 -3.68 -15.12
C ALA A 47 5.45 -2.90 -16.09
N GLU A 48 5.85 -1.70 -15.74
CA GLU A 48 6.77 -0.84 -16.52
C GLU A 48 8.16 -1.46 -16.66
N ARG A 49 8.69 -2.08 -15.59
CA ARG A 49 10.04 -2.68 -15.58
C ARG A 49 10.09 -4.11 -16.13
N SER A 50 8.96 -4.80 -16.18
CA SER A 50 8.93 -6.21 -16.58
C SER A 50 9.12 -6.37 -18.08
N THR A 51 10.11 -7.18 -18.46
CA THR A 51 10.32 -7.61 -19.84
C THR A 51 9.22 -8.58 -20.31
N VAL A 52 9.10 -8.76 -21.62
CA VAL A 52 8.17 -9.74 -22.23
C VAL A 52 8.51 -11.16 -21.76
N GLU A 53 9.80 -11.49 -21.68
CA GLU A 53 10.28 -12.79 -21.19
C GLU A 53 9.81 -13.07 -19.75
N ASP A 54 9.95 -12.10 -18.85
CA ASP A 54 9.52 -12.24 -17.45
C ASP A 54 8.00 -12.42 -17.30
N ARG A 55 7.22 -11.80 -18.20
CA ARG A 55 5.76 -11.99 -18.23
C ARG A 55 5.41 -13.41 -18.69
N ILE A 56 6.10 -13.91 -19.73
CA ILE A 56 5.91 -15.27 -20.26
C ILE A 56 6.31 -16.32 -19.21
N LYS A 57 7.46 -16.16 -18.53
CA LYS A 57 7.90 -17.08 -17.47
C LYS A 57 6.89 -17.19 -16.34
N ARG A 58 6.33 -16.06 -15.90
CA ARG A 58 5.29 -16.03 -14.83
C ARG A 58 3.96 -16.65 -15.27
N ASN A 59 3.60 -16.54 -16.55
CA ASN A 59 2.34 -17.07 -17.09
C ASN A 59 2.48 -18.48 -17.68
N LYS A 60 3.68 -19.09 -17.67
CA LYS A 60 4.00 -20.34 -18.37
C LYS A 60 2.98 -21.47 -18.12
N TYR A 61 2.61 -21.71 -16.86
CA TYR A 61 1.70 -22.80 -16.51
C TYR A 61 0.25 -22.55 -16.93
N ASN A 62 -0.18 -21.29 -16.96
CA ASN A 62 -1.53 -20.92 -17.43
C ASN A 62 -1.61 -21.00 -18.96
N ILE A 63 -0.54 -20.59 -19.66
CA ILE A 63 -0.42 -20.78 -21.11
C ILE A 63 -0.49 -22.28 -21.45
N GLN A 64 0.27 -23.12 -20.76
CA GLN A 64 0.32 -24.57 -21.01
C GLN A 64 -0.96 -25.33 -20.64
N ARG A 65 -1.76 -24.79 -19.71
CA ARG A 65 -3.00 -25.40 -19.22
C ARG A 65 -4.25 -24.75 -19.80
N SER A 66 -4.11 -23.91 -20.83
CA SER A 66 -5.26 -23.30 -21.48
C SER A 66 -6.20 -24.41 -22.00
N ASN A 67 -7.52 -24.23 -21.83
CA ASN A 67 -8.51 -25.23 -22.27
C ASN A 67 -8.30 -25.60 -23.75
N THR A 68 -7.93 -24.62 -24.58
CA THR A 68 -7.56 -24.81 -25.99
C THR A 68 -6.38 -25.77 -26.23
N ASP A 69 -5.43 -25.88 -25.30
CA ASP A 69 -4.31 -26.83 -25.41
C ASP A 69 -4.68 -28.23 -24.88
N ILE A 70 -5.54 -28.31 -23.86
CA ILE A 70 -6.09 -29.58 -23.35
C ILE A 70 -6.99 -30.24 -24.42
N ASP A 71 -7.81 -29.45 -25.11
CA ASP A 71 -8.72 -29.93 -26.16
C ASP A 71 -8.01 -30.43 -27.42
N ARG A 72 -6.82 -29.89 -27.75
CA ARG A 72 -6.05 -30.27 -28.94
C ARG A 72 -5.39 -31.65 -28.86
N GLY A 73 -5.18 -32.18 -27.65
CA GLY A 73 -4.52 -33.46 -27.41
C GLY A 73 -5.45 -34.59 -26.93
N PHE A 74 -6.57 -34.25 -26.29
CA PHE A 74 -7.46 -35.24 -25.67
C PHE A 74 -8.34 -36.03 -26.67
N LEU A 75 -8.69 -35.41 -27.81
CA LEU A 75 -9.57 -36.01 -28.82
C LEU A 75 -8.83 -36.69 -29.99
N LYS A 76 -7.49 -36.77 -29.95
CA LYS A 76 -6.74 -37.54 -30.96
C LYS A 76 -6.81 -39.03 -30.64
N LYS A 77 -7.75 -39.72 -31.28
CA LYS A 77 -7.70 -41.18 -31.53
C LYS A 77 -6.93 -41.46 -32.81
#